data_AF-A0A535D7W7-F1
#
_entry.id   AF-A0A535D7W7-F1
#
_cell.length_a   1.000
_cell.length_b   1.000
_cell.length_c   1.000
_cell.angle_alpha   90.00
_cell.angle_beta   90.00
_cell.angle_gamma   90.00
#
_symmetry.space_group_name_H-M   'P 1'
#
loop_
_entity.id
_entity.type
_entity.pdbx_description
1 polymer ?
#
loop_
_entity_poly.entity_id
_entity_poly.type
_entity_poly.pdbx_seq_one_letter_code
_entity_poly.pdbx_strand_id
1 'polypeptide(L)'
;MKVNAFNVNVCSEQPERLIGFYRDVVGLQPLPQISAGAFLAGNAALLVDGHSEVKGSAREPERILLTFTVDDATAEQRRLEAAGVKFVRHLDGNYCQLNQMAG
;
A
#
# COMPACT_ATOMS: atom_id res chain seq x y z
N MET A 1 -25.69 -7.33 10.67
CA MET A 1 -24.46 -8.17 10.67
C MET A 1 -23.48 -7.59 11.68
N LYS A 2 -22.78 -8.43 12.47
CA LYS A 2 -21.71 -7.99 13.38
C LYS A 2 -20.36 -8.21 12.68
N VAL A 3 -19.67 -7.14 12.30
CA VAL A 3 -18.37 -7.19 11.61
C VAL A 3 -17.27 -7.11 12.67
N ASN A 4 -16.37 -8.10 12.69
CA ASN A 4 -15.27 -8.16 13.68
C ASN A 4 -13.89 -7.86 13.07
N ALA A 5 -13.77 -7.83 11.74
CA ALA A 5 -12.55 -7.50 11.02
C ALA A 5 -12.90 -6.94 9.63
N PHE A 6 -12.06 -6.05 9.12
CA PHE A 6 -12.15 -5.49 7.77
C PHE A 6 -10.75 -5.46 7.16
N ASN A 7 -10.65 -5.87 5.90
CA ASN A 7 -9.39 -5.92 5.17
C ASN A 7 -9.62 -5.42 3.74
N VAL A 8 -8.56 -4.92 3.13
CA VAL A 8 -8.54 -4.57 1.69
C VAL A 8 -7.57 -5.51 1.00
N ASN A 9 -8.01 -6.14 -0.10
CA ASN A 9 -7.13 -6.94 -0.97
C ASN A 9 -6.89 -6.19 -2.28
N VAL A 10 -5.62 -6.00 -2.63
CA VAL A 10 -5.17 -5.41 -3.89
C VAL A 10 -4.51 -6.50 -4.71
N CYS A 11 -5.19 -6.92 -5.77
CA CYS A 11 -4.62 -7.87 -6.72
C CYS A 11 -3.68 -7.15 -7.70
N SER A 12 -2.58 -7.79 -8.07
CA SER A 12 -1.62 -7.30 -9.07
C SER A 12 -1.20 -8.40 -10.04
N GLU A 13 -0.81 -8.03 -11.26
CA GLU A 13 -0.11 -8.92 -12.19
C GLU A 13 1.35 -9.15 -11.80
N GLN A 14 1.91 -8.31 -10.92
CA GLN A 14 3.27 -8.43 -10.36
C GLN A 14 3.21 -8.43 -8.82
N PRO A 15 2.54 -9.41 -8.19
CA PRO A 15 2.26 -9.39 -6.76
C PRO A 15 3.53 -9.39 -5.91
N GLU A 16 4.59 -10.13 -6.29
CA GLU A 16 5.83 -10.19 -5.53
C GLU A 16 6.54 -8.83 -5.46
N ARG A 17 6.48 -8.06 -6.55
CA ARG A 17 7.03 -6.70 -6.61
C ARG A 17 6.26 -5.76 -5.68
N LEU A 18 4.93 -5.86 -5.67
CA LEU A 18 4.08 -5.02 -4.83
C LEU A 18 4.19 -5.40 -3.35
N ILE A 19 4.30 -6.70 -3.03
CA ILE A 19 4.60 -7.22 -1.69
C ILE A 19 5.94 -6.66 -1.21
N GLY A 20 7.00 -6.75 -2.03
CA GLY A 20 8.32 -6.20 -1.71
C GLY A 20 8.27 -4.69 -1.48
N PHE A 21 7.50 -3.94 -2.27
CA PHE A 21 7.32 -2.52 -2.05
C PHE A 21 6.68 -2.21 -0.68
N TYR A 22 5.56 -2.85 -0.34
CA TYR A 22 4.88 -2.59 0.94
C TYR A 22 5.70 -3.07 2.16
N ARG A 23 6.46 -4.16 2.00
CA ARG A 23 7.34 -4.70 3.06
C ARG A 23 8.61 -3.88 3.25
N ASP A 24 9.38 -3.69 2.18
CA ASP A 24 10.76 -3.22 2.26
C ASP A 24 10.87 -1.70 2.09
N VAL A 25 9.96 -1.09 1.33
CA VAL A 25 9.98 0.36 1.06
C VAL A 25 9.00 1.09 1.98
N VAL A 26 7.72 0.71 1.98
CA VAL A 26 6.73 1.32 2.89
C VAL A 26 7.00 0.91 4.33
N GLY A 27 7.43 -0.33 4.57
CA GLY A 27 7.79 -0.79 5.92
C GLY A 27 6.58 -1.27 6.74
N LEU A 28 5.50 -1.71 6.10
CA LEU A 28 4.36 -2.25 6.83
C LEU A 28 4.71 -3.57 7.52
N GLN A 29 4.19 -3.76 8.73
CA GLN A 29 4.43 -4.97 9.52
C GLN A 29 3.78 -6.20 8.84
N PRO A 30 4.54 -7.26 8.48
CA PRO A 30 3.98 -8.45 7.88
C PRO A 30 3.08 -9.25 8.84
N LEU A 31 2.07 -9.92 8.28
CA LEU A 31 1.18 -10.86 8.96
C LEU A 31 1.29 -12.26 8.33
N PRO A 32 2.41 -12.98 8.53
CA PRO A 32 2.70 -14.25 7.86
C PRO A 32 1.68 -15.37 8.17
N GLN A 33 0.92 -15.23 9.26
CA GLN A 33 -0.17 -16.13 9.61
C GLN A 33 -1.42 -15.99 8.72
N ILE A 34 -1.52 -14.91 7.91
CA ILE A 34 -2.62 -14.69 6.97
C ILE A 34 -2.17 -15.07 5.56
N SER A 35 -1.12 -14.41 5.04
CA SER A 35 -0.49 -14.74 3.76
C SER A 35 0.90 -14.08 3.66
N ALA A 36 1.69 -14.45 2.65
CA ALA A 36 2.98 -13.81 2.40
C ALA A 36 2.87 -12.33 1.99
N GLY A 37 1.70 -11.91 1.50
CA GLY A 37 1.39 -10.54 1.08
C GLY A 37 0.46 -9.80 2.04
N ALA A 38 0.28 -10.29 3.26
CA ALA A 38 -0.55 -9.65 4.26
C ALA A 38 0.26 -8.72 5.18
N PHE A 39 -0.27 -7.53 5.42
CA PHE A 39 0.36 -6.49 6.22
C PHE A 39 -0.62 -5.85 7.20
N LEU A 40 -0.15 -5.54 8.41
CA LEU A 40 -0.90 -4.74 9.36
C LEU A 40 -0.93 -3.29 8.91
N ALA A 41 -2.13 -2.70 8.85
CA ALA A 41 -2.38 -1.31 8.52
C ALA A 41 -3.35 -0.71 9.55
N GLY A 42 -2.79 -0.19 10.64
CA GLY A 42 -3.59 0.22 11.80
C GLY A 42 -4.35 -0.97 12.39
N ASN A 43 -5.68 -0.92 12.37
CA ASN A 43 -6.56 -2.00 12.87
C ASN A 43 -7.11 -2.92 11.75
N ALA A 44 -6.62 -2.77 10.52
CA ALA A 44 -7.02 -3.57 9.37
C ALA A 44 -5.81 -4.33 8.79
N ALA A 45 -6.05 -5.28 7.90
CA ALA A 45 -4.99 -5.82 7.04
C ALA A 45 -5.10 -5.29 5.60
N LEU A 46 -3.95 -4.95 5.02
CA LEU A 46 -3.76 -4.83 3.58
C LEU A 46 -3.24 -6.17 3.08
N LEU A 47 -3.92 -6.75 2.09
CA LEU A 47 -3.48 -7.96 1.40
C LEU A 47 -3.07 -7.60 -0.02
N VAL A 48 -1.99 -8.22 -0.47
CA VAL A 48 -1.53 -8.17 -1.85
C VAL A 48 -1.42 -9.60 -2.36
N ASP A 49 -2.15 -9.90 -3.42
CA ASP A 49 -2.20 -11.23 -4.04
C ASP A 49 -2.13 -11.12 -5.58
N GLY A 50 -1.85 -12.25 -6.24
CA GLY A 50 -1.96 -12.38 -7.69
C GLY A 50 -3.35 -12.85 -8.12
N HIS A 51 -3.81 -12.43 -9.30
CA HIS A 51 -5.03 -12.96 -9.91
C HIS A 51 -4.92 -12.99 -11.44
N SER A 52 -5.28 -14.11 -12.08
CA SER A 52 -5.07 -14.33 -13.54
C SER A 52 -5.73 -13.29 -14.44
N GLU A 53 -6.86 -12.74 -13.98
CA GLU A 53 -7.63 -11.72 -14.71
C GLU A 53 -7.17 -10.28 -14.44
N VAL A 54 -6.25 -10.06 -13.49
CA VAL A 54 -5.63 -8.74 -13.32
C VAL A 54 -4.46 -8.62 -14.27
N LYS A 55 -4.54 -7.66 -15.20
CA LYS A 55 -3.58 -7.43 -16.27
C LYS A 55 -3.41 -5.94 -16.53
N GLY A 56 -2.17 -5.51 -16.69
CA GLY A 56 -1.76 -4.13 -16.87
C GLY A 56 -2.21 -3.20 -15.75
N SER A 57 -2.06 -1.90 -16.01
CA SER A 57 -2.50 -0.87 -15.07
C SER A 57 -4.03 -0.74 -15.05
N ALA A 58 -4.58 -0.46 -13.87
CA ALA A 58 -6.01 -0.21 -13.70
C ALA A 58 -6.45 0.97 -14.59
N ARG A 59 -7.63 0.87 -15.21
CA ARG A 59 -8.20 1.93 -16.06
C ARG A 59 -8.49 3.22 -15.28
N GLU A 60 -8.85 3.06 -14.01
CA GLU A 60 -9.25 4.15 -13.11
C GLU A 60 -8.54 3.96 -11.75
N PRO A 61 -7.21 4.15 -11.70
CA PRO A 61 -6.38 3.85 -10.53
C PRO A 61 -6.75 4.70 -9.30
N GLU A 62 -7.39 5.85 -9.50
CA GLU A 62 -7.86 6.76 -8.46
C GLU A 62 -9.13 6.29 -7.71
N ARG A 63 -9.79 5.20 -8.14
CA ARG A 63 -11.04 4.71 -7.51
C ARG A 63 -10.86 4.23 -6.08
N ILE A 64 -9.65 3.80 -5.71
CA ILE A 64 -9.32 3.37 -4.36
C ILE A 64 -8.08 4.11 -3.91
N LEU A 65 -8.21 4.91 -2.87
CA LEU A 65 -7.10 5.56 -2.20
C LEU A 65 -6.81 4.85 -0.89
N LEU A 66 -5.66 4.17 -0.80
CA LEU A 66 -5.16 3.65 0.46
C LEU A 66 -4.46 4.79 1.19
N THR A 67 -5.00 5.16 2.34
CA THR A 67 -4.47 6.26 3.16
C THR A 67 -3.97 5.70 4.49
N PHE A 68 -2.72 5.99 4.81
CA PHE A 68 -2.10 5.65 6.09
C PHE A 68 -1.91 6.92 6.90
N THR A 69 -2.47 6.97 8.10
CA THR A 69 -2.16 8.01 9.07
C THR A 69 -0.96 7.54 9.90
N VAL A 70 0.07 8.36 9.95
CA VAL A 70 1.33 8.10 10.65
C VAL A 70 1.64 9.25 11.60
N ASP A 71 2.49 8.99 12.60
CA ASP A 71 2.82 9.98 13.62
C ASP A 71 3.55 11.21 13.05
N ASP A 72 4.46 11.00 12.08
CA ASP A 72 5.17 12.07 11.38
C ASP A 72 5.21 11.81 9.87
N ALA A 73 4.23 12.37 9.17
CA ALA A 73 4.13 12.25 7.71
C ALA A 73 5.33 12.90 6.99
N THR A 74 5.96 13.94 7.57
CA THR A 74 7.11 14.61 6.96
C THR A 74 8.35 13.72 7.01
N ALA A 75 8.57 13.06 8.13
CA ALA A 75 9.65 12.09 8.28
C ALA A 75 9.47 10.92 7.30
N GLU A 76 8.25 10.37 7.21
CA GLU A 76 7.95 9.26 6.30
C GLU A 76 8.08 9.66 4.83
N GLN A 77 7.61 10.85 4.43
CA GLN A 77 7.82 11.32 3.05
C GLN A 77 9.31 11.39 2.71
N ARG A 78 10.14 12.01 3.56
CA ARG A 78 11.59 12.11 3.32
C ARG A 78 12.26 10.74 3.24
N ARG A 79 11.87 9.79 4.09
CA ARG A 79 12.38 8.41 4.07
C ARG A 79 12.05 7.71 2.75
N LEU A 80 10.81 7.87 2.29
CA LEU A 80 10.34 7.25 1.04
C LEU A 80 10.97 7.91 -0.19
N GLU A 81 11.13 9.24 -0.19
CA GLU A 81 11.88 9.96 -1.24
C GLU A 81 13.34 9.50 -1.31
N ALA A 82 14.01 9.35 -0.16
CA ALA A 82 15.38 8.82 -0.09
C ALA A 82 15.49 7.38 -0.59
N ALA A 83 14.40 6.59 -0.47
CA ALA A 83 14.29 5.25 -1.05
C ALA A 83 13.93 5.25 -2.55
N GLY A 84 13.81 6.42 -3.18
CA GLY A 84 13.52 6.56 -4.61
C GLY A 84 12.03 6.53 -4.96
N VAL A 85 11.13 6.61 -3.98
CA VAL A 85 9.69 6.66 -4.23
C VAL A 85 9.31 8.00 -4.85
N LYS A 86 8.51 7.94 -5.90
CA LYS A 86 7.96 9.13 -6.56
C LYS A 86 6.62 9.51 -5.92
N PHE A 87 6.50 10.75 -5.49
CA PHE A 87 5.25 11.32 -5.00
C PHE A 87 4.49 12.01 -6.12
N VAL A 88 3.17 11.83 -6.15
CA VAL A 88 2.29 12.57 -7.08
C VAL A 88 2.11 14.01 -6.60
N ARG A 89 2.12 14.21 -5.28
CA ARG A 89 2.08 15.51 -4.61
C ARG A 89 2.89 15.46 -3.32
N HIS A 90 3.65 16.51 -3.07
CA HIS A 90 4.41 16.69 -1.82
C HIS A 90 3.47 17.22 -0.72
N LEU A 91 3.85 17.02 0.55
CA LEU A 91 3.07 17.52 1.69
C LEU A 91 2.74 19.01 1.60
N ASP A 92 1.44 19.29 1.54
CA ASP A 92 0.85 20.61 1.81
C ASP A 92 0.02 20.50 3.11
N GLY A 93 0.68 20.33 4.27
CA GLY A 93 0.03 20.03 5.56
C GLY A 93 0.24 18.58 6.00
N ASN A 94 -0.84 17.87 6.39
CA ASN A 94 -0.76 16.52 6.99
C ASN A 94 -0.94 15.35 6.00
N TYR A 95 -0.94 15.61 4.69
CA TYR A 95 -1.26 14.60 3.67
C TYR A 95 -0.25 14.60 2.50
N CYS A 96 0.26 13.42 2.17
CA CYS A 96 1.00 13.13 0.93
C CYS A 96 0.33 12.00 0.16
N GLN A 97 0.46 12.00 -1.17
CA GLN A 97 0.00 10.91 -2.01
C GLN A 97 1.19 10.22 -2.68
N LEU A 98 1.44 8.99 -2.22
CA LEU A 98 2.39 8.09 -2.84
C LEU A 98 1.86 7.64 -4.20
N ASN A 99 2.72 7.61 -5.21
CA ASN A 99 2.41 6.85 -6.41
C ASN A 99 2.54 5.37 -6.05
N GLN A 100 1.42 4.74 -5.70
CA GLN A 100 1.37 3.28 -5.57
C GLN A 100 1.73 2.75 -6.94
N MET A 101 2.95 2.22 -7.10
CA MET A 101 3.49 1.83 -8.39
C MET A 101 2.40 1.09 -9.17
N ALA A 102 1.90 1.74 -10.21
CA ALA A 102 0.96 1.11 -11.12
C ALA A 102 1.65 -0.17 -11.60
N GLY A 103 0.96 -1.30 -11.40
CA GLY A 103 1.36 -2.57 -12.02
C GLY A 103 1.72 -2.34 -13.48
#